data_AF-A0A4P9ZV32-F1
#
_entry.id   AF-A0A4P9ZV32-F1
#
_cell.length_a   1.000
_cell.length_b   1.000
_cell.length_c   1.000
_cell.angle_alpha   90.00
_cell.angle_beta   90.00
_cell.angle_gamma   90.00
#
_symmetry.space_group_name_H-M   'P 1'
#
loop_
_entity.id
_entity.type
_entity.pdbx_description
1 polymer ?
#
loop_
_entity_poly.entity_id
_entity_poly.type
_entity_poly.pdbx_seq_one_letter_code
_entity_poly.pdbx_strand_id
1 'polypeptide(L)'
;DPEDELKRELAFYSQALECAKLGRSRFQEAGAPFNRPDDYFAEMVKSDDQMLRIRKRLLEQTKTIAASEEARRQRDLKKYGGKIQAEKLLDRQKRKSEALDKIKALKRKRGDVSGHPGTEGADDMVDYDDQFDIALSDNEDGESRPAAKKGTKVRGGKASGSRKMPRSSRDAKYGFGGKRRHGKSNTRESLGDLEG
;
A
#
# COMPACT_ATOMS: atom_id res chain seq x y z
N ASP A 1 -35.68 -0.09 -25.82
CA ASP A 1 -36.31 1.23 -25.73
C ASP A 1 -35.62 2.12 -26.74
N PRO A 2 -36.29 2.54 -27.82
CA PRO A 2 -35.67 3.31 -28.90
C PRO A 2 -35.10 4.67 -28.46
N GLU A 3 -35.56 5.19 -27.32
CA GLU A 3 -35.11 6.48 -26.75
C GLU A 3 -33.87 6.36 -25.86
N ASP A 4 -33.45 5.14 -25.47
CA ASP A 4 -32.24 4.93 -24.67
C ASP A 4 -31.00 4.91 -25.57
N GLU A 5 -30.38 6.08 -25.73
CA GLU A 5 -29.18 6.28 -26.54
C GLU A 5 -28.04 5.32 -26.18
N LEU A 6 -27.83 5.08 -24.88
CA LEU A 6 -26.69 4.25 -24.44
C LEU A 6 -26.89 2.79 -24.85
N LYS A 7 -28.11 2.27 -24.73
CA LYS A 7 -28.44 0.92 -25.22
C LYS A 7 -28.37 0.84 -26.74
N ARG A 8 -28.77 1.90 -27.44
CA ARG A 8 -28.72 1.97 -28.90
C ARG A 8 -27.28 1.98 -29.42
N GLU A 9 -26.41 2.80 -28.86
CA GLU A 9 -24.98 2.85 -29.18
C GLU A 9 -24.28 1.51 -28.90
N LEU A 10 -24.61 0.84 -27.78
CA LEU A 10 -24.10 -0.50 -27.49
C LEU A 10 -24.52 -1.53 -28.54
N ALA A 11 -25.76 -1.45 -29.03
CA ALA A 11 -26.24 -2.35 -30.08
C ALA A 11 -25.54 -2.10 -31.43
N PHE A 12 -25.32 -0.83 -31.81
CA PHE A 12 -24.55 -0.50 -33.01
C PHE A 12 -23.11 -0.97 -32.90
N TYR A 13 -22.49 -0.78 -31.74
CA TYR A 13 -21.15 -1.28 -31.46
C TYR A 13 -21.08 -2.81 -31.57
N SER A 14 -22.02 -3.56 -30.97
CA SER A 14 -22.01 -5.02 -31.02
C SER A 14 -22.18 -5.54 -32.45
N GLN A 15 -23.10 -4.96 -33.21
CA GLN A 15 -23.32 -5.33 -34.62
C GLN A 15 -22.07 -5.06 -35.47
N ALA A 16 -21.45 -3.87 -35.33
CA ALA A 16 -20.23 -3.53 -36.05
C ALA A 16 -19.06 -4.46 -35.69
N LEU A 17 -18.93 -4.83 -34.41
CA LEU A 17 -17.90 -5.76 -33.93
C LEU A 17 -18.08 -7.16 -34.53
N GLU A 18 -19.30 -7.69 -34.58
CA GLU A 18 -19.59 -8.99 -35.17
C GLU A 18 -19.29 -9.01 -36.67
N CYS A 19 -19.72 -7.98 -37.41
CA CYS A 19 -19.40 -7.84 -38.82
C CYS A 19 -17.89 -7.76 -39.06
N ALA A 20 -17.14 -7.01 -38.25
CA ALA A 20 -15.69 -6.91 -38.35
C ALA A 20 -14.99 -8.26 -38.10
N LYS A 21 -15.46 -9.05 -37.13
CA LYS A 21 -14.95 -10.40 -36.86
C LYS A 21 -15.18 -11.34 -38.05
N LEU A 22 -16.39 -11.33 -38.61
CA LEU A 22 -16.71 -12.12 -39.80
C LEU A 22 -15.84 -11.71 -41.00
N GLY A 23 -15.67 -10.41 -41.22
CA GLY A 23 -14.77 -9.88 -42.24
C GLY A 23 -13.34 -10.40 -42.06
N ARG A 24 -12.80 -10.32 -40.84
CA ARG A 24 -11.46 -10.83 -40.52
C ARG A 24 -11.29 -12.31 -40.88
N SER A 25 -12.25 -13.17 -40.52
CA SER A 25 -12.19 -14.60 -40.87
C SER A 25 -12.14 -14.82 -42.38
N ARG A 26 -12.98 -14.09 -43.14
CA ARG A 26 -12.99 -14.17 -44.61
C ARG A 26 -11.67 -13.71 -45.24
N PHE A 27 -11.05 -12.66 -44.70
CA PHE A 27 -9.72 -12.20 -45.16
C PHE A 27 -8.64 -13.25 -44.90
N GLN A 28 -8.70 -13.95 -43.77
CA GLN A 28 -7.77 -15.04 -43.44
C GLN A 28 -7.94 -16.23 -44.38
N GLU A 29 -9.18 -16.64 -44.67
CA GLU A 29 -9.49 -17.70 -45.65
C GLU A 29 -9.00 -17.35 -47.05
N ALA A 30 -9.11 -16.08 -47.44
CA ALA A 30 -8.62 -15.56 -48.72
C ALA A 30 -7.10 -15.33 -48.76
N GLY A 31 -6.38 -15.52 -47.65
CA GLY A 31 -4.93 -15.30 -47.57
C GLY A 31 -4.51 -13.82 -47.69
N ALA A 32 -5.42 -12.88 -47.48
CA ALA A 32 -5.16 -11.45 -47.62
C ALA A 32 -4.78 -10.81 -46.26
N PRO A 33 -3.83 -9.84 -46.23
CA PRO A 33 -3.47 -9.14 -45.00
C PRO A 33 -4.62 -8.24 -44.53
N PHE A 34 -5.01 -8.38 -43.26
CA PHE A 34 -6.11 -7.62 -42.66
C PHE A 34 -5.62 -6.46 -41.77
N ASN A 35 -4.56 -6.67 -41.00
CA ASN A 35 -4.05 -5.67 -40.07
C ASN A 35 -3.16 -4.65 -40.80
N ARG A 36 -3.30 -3.38 -40.43
CA ARG A 36 -2.35 -2.33 -40.81
C ARG A 36 -1.01 -2.59 -40.11
N PRO A 37 0.12 -2.70 -40.83
CA PRO A 37 1.45 -2.77 -40.22
C PRO A 37 1.80 -1.46 -39.50
N ASP A 38 2.50 -1.57 -38.36
CA ASP A 38 2.92 -0.40 -37.56
C ASP A 38 3.88 0.53 -38.32
N ASP A 39 4.68 -0.02 -39.22
CA ASP A 39 5.70 0.69 -40.01
C ASP A 39 5.15 1.22 -41.36
N TYR A 40 3.84 1.17 -41.57
CA TYR A 40 3.20 1.70 -42.78
C TYR A 40 2.64 3.11 -42.54
N PHE A 41 3.46 4.11 -42.86
CA PHE A 41 3.12 5.54 -42.75
C PHE A 41 2.47 6.07 -44.04
N ALA A 42 1.16 5.87 -44.16
CA ALA A 42 0.32 6.50 -45.17
C ALA A 42 -0.56 7.59 -44.53
N GLU A 43 -1.12 8.48 -45.36
CA GLU A 43 -2.05 9.50 -44.90
C GLU A 43 -3.29 8.87 -44.24
N MET A 44 -3.62 9.37 -43.04
CA MET A 44 -4.76 8.91 -42.25
C MET A 44 -5.91 9.92 -42.35
N VAL A 45 -7.14 9.47 -42.11
CA VAL A 45 -8.36 10.32 -42.16
C VAL A 45 -8.27 11.55 -41.25
N LYS A 46 -7.52 11.47 -40.15
CA LYS A 46 -7.26 12.59 -39.22
C LYS A 46 -5.77 12.86 -39.15
N SER A 47 -5.40 14.13 -39.09
CA SER A 47 -4.00 14.54 -38.93
C SER A 47 -3.46 14.20 -37.53
N ASP A 48 -2.15 13.98 -37.46
CA ASP A 48 -1.47 13.70 -36.20
C ASP A 48 -1.62 14.85 -35.20
N ASP A 49 -1.59 16.09 -35.68
CA ASP A 49 -1.83 17.27 -34.85
C ASP A 49 -3.20 17.24 -34.17
N GLN A 50 -4.24 16.81 -34.90
CA GLN A 50 -5.58 16.66 -34.34
C GLN A 50 -5.60 15.53 -33.30
N MET A 51 -4.97 14.39 -33.58
CA MET A 51 -4.89 13.27 -32.65
C MET A 51 -4.09 13.61 -31.38
N LEU A 52 -3.04 14.41 -31.49
CA LEU A 52 -2.28 14.94 -30.36
C LEU A 52 -3.14 15.84 -29.47
N ARG A 53 -4.00 16.69 -30.05
CA ARG A 53 -4.95 17.51 -29.27
C ARG A 53 -5.96 16.63 -28.52
N ILE A 54 -6.52 15.62 -29.19
CA ILE A 54 -7.47 14.67 -28.57
C ILE A 54 -6.79 13.94 -27.41
N ARG A 55 -5.57 13.43 -27.60
CA ARG A 55 -4.80 12.74 -26.56
C ARG A 55 -4.50 13.64 -25.37
N LYS A 56 -4.11 14.90 -25.61
CA LYS A 56 -3.90 15.89 -24.54
C LYS A 56 -5.16 16.09 -23.70
N ARG A 57 -6.32 16.26 -24.35
CA ARG A 57 -7.61 16.41 -23.65
C ARG A 57 -7.97 15.19 -22.80
N LEU A 58 -7.78 13.98 -23.33
CA LEU A 58 -8.04 12.75 -22.56
C LEU A 58 -7.14 12.65 -21.32
N LEU A 59 -5.85 12.97 -21.47
CA LEU A 59 -4.91 12.99 -20.34
C LEU A 59 -5.24 14.07 -19.31
N GLU A 60 -5.74 15.22 -19.73
CA GLU A 60 -6.18 16.28 -18.83
C GLU A 60 -7.44 15.87 -18.06
N GLN A 61 -8.40 15.22 -18.73
CA GLN A 61 -9.61 14.71 -18.09
C GLN A 61 -9.29 13.66 -17.03
N THR A 62 -8.43 12.69 -17.34
CA THR A 62 -8.03 11.66 -16.36
C THR A 62 -7.30 12.26 -15.16
N LYS A 63 -6.40 13.23 -15.40
CA LYS A 63 -5.72 13.97 -14.33
C LYS A 63 -6.69 14.78 -13.47
N THR A 64 -7.70 15.40 -14.08
CA THR A 64 -8.72 16.18 -13.35
C THR A 64 -9.55 15.29 -12.44
N ILE A 65 -9.99 14.13 -12.93
CA ILE A 65 -10.72 13.13 -12.13
C ILE A 65 -9.84 12.65 -10.97
N ALA A 66 -8.61 12.22 -11.25
CA ALA A 66 -7.67 11.75 -10.22
C ALA A 66 -7.40 12.83 -9.16
N ALA A 67 -7.17 14.08 -9.57
CA ALA A 67 -6.97 15.18 -8.64
C ALA A 67 -8.18 15.45 -7.75
N SER A 68 -9.41 15.32 -8.30
CA SER A 68 -10.64 15.48 -7.52
C SER A 68 -10.82 14.37 -6.48
N GLU A 69 -10.48 13.13 -6.84
CA GLU A 69 -10.51 11.98 -5.94
C GLU A 69 -9.45 12.09 -4.84
N GLU A 70 -8.23 12.49 -5.20
CA GLU A 70 -7.16 12.77 -4.24
C GLU A 70 -7.53 13.90 -3.29
N ALA A 71 -8.15 14.98 -3.78
CA ALA A 71 -8.61 16.08 -2.95
C ALA A 71 -9.72 15.64 -1.98
N ARG A 72 -10.65 14.77 -2.42
CA ARG A 72 -11.65 14.17 -1.52
C ARG A 72 -10.98 13.30 -0.45
N ARG A 73 -10.06 12.42 -0.84
CA ARG A 73 -9.29 11.58 0.09
C ARG A 73 -8.50 12.40 1.10
N GLN A 74 -7.86 13.50 0.67
CA GLN A 74 -7.14 14.40 1.57
C GLN A 74 -8.07 15.12 2.54
N ARG A 75 -9.28 15.50 2.12
CA ARG A 75 -10.29 16.08 3.03
C ARG A 75 -10.72 15.07 4.08
N ASP A 76 -10.96 13.82 3.70
CA ASP A 76 -11.36 12.77 4.64
C ASP A 76 -10.23 12.45 5.62
N LEU A 77 -8.98 12.38 5.15
CA LEU A 77 -7.81 12.23 6.02
C LEU A 77 -7.65 13.39 7.01
N LYS A 78 -7.97 14.62 6.62
CA LYS A 78 -7.94 15.77 7.54
C LYS A 78 -9.08 15.70 8.56
N LYS A 79 -10.30 15.40 8.11
CA LYS A 79 -11.49 15.29 8.96
C LYS A 79 -11.38 14.19 10.00
N TYR A 80 -10.96 13.00 9.59
CA TYR A 80 -10.90 11.82 10.45
C TYR A 80 -9.50 11.53 11.00
N GLY A 81 -8.48 12.29 10.61
CA GLY A 81 -7.09 12.05 10.99
C GLY A 81 -6.86 12.04 12.50
N GLY A 82 -7.50 12.93 13.24
CA GLY A 82 -7.43 12.96 14.71
C GLY A 82 -8.09 11.72 15.33
N LYS A 83 -9.31 11.38 14.89
CA LYS A 83 -10.05 10.19 15.36
C LYS A 83 -9.27 8.89 15.08
N ILE A 84 -8.74 8.75 13.87
CA ILE A 84 -7.92 7.60 13.46
C ILE A 84 -6.65 7.47 14.33
N GLN A 85 -6.02 8.59 14.70
CA GLN A 85 -4.83 8.55 15.56
C GLN A 85 -5.18 8.09 16.99
N ALA A 86 -6.27 8.62 17.56
CA ALA A 86 -6.74 8.24 18.89
C ALA A 86 -7.16 6.76 18.93
N GLU A 87 -7.94 6.31 17.95
CA GLU A 87 -8.39 4.92 17.82
C GLU A 87 -7.19 3.97 17.66
N LYS A 88 -6.22 4.30 16.81
CA LYS A 88 -5.00 3.49 16.65
C LYS A 88 -4.19 3.38 17.95
N LEU A 89 -4.17 4.42 18.77
CA LEU A 89 -3.48 4.40 20.07
C LEU A 89 -4.22 3.47 21.05
N LEU A 90 -5.54 3.59 21.13
CA LEU A 90 -6.39 2.70 21.93
C LEU A 90 -6.27 1.24 21.49
N ASP A 91 -6.35 0.95 20.19
CA ASP A 91 -6.16 -0.40 19.65
C ASP A 91 -4.78 -0.95 19.98
N ARG A 92 -3.73 -0.13 19.92
CA ARG A 92 -2.39 -0.55 20.31
C ARG A 92 -2.30 -0.87 21.79
N GLN A 93 -2.97 -0.11 22.65
CA GLN A 93 -3.04 -0.41 24.09
C GLN A 93 -3.83 -1.70 24.36
N LYS A 94 -5.00 -1.87 23.74
CA LYS A 94 -5.81 -3.10 23.83
C LYS A 94 -5.03 -4.34 23.37
N ARG A 95 -4.37 -4.27 22.22
CA ARG A 95 -3.51 -5.37 21.74
C ARG A 95 -2.38 -5.70 22.70
N LYS A 96 -1.81 -4.71 23.39
CA LYS A 96 -0.79 -4.94 24.42
C LYS A 96 -1.37 -5.62 25.66
N SER A 97 -2.52 -5.18 26.17
CA SER A 97 -3.17 -5.82 27.32
C SER A 97 -3.57 -7.25 27.01
N GLU A 98 -4.21 -7.49 25.85
CA GLU A 98 -4.58 -8.84 25.39
C GLU A 98 -3.36 -9.76 25.26
N ALA A 99 -2.24 -9.25 24.74
CA ALA A 99 -1.00 -10.01 24.67
C ALA A 99 -0.45 -10.35 26.07
N LEU A 100 -0.47 -9.41 27.01
CA LEU A 100 -0.06 -9.65 28.39
C LEU A 100 -0.97 -10.66 29.10
N ASP A 101 -2.28 -10.62 28.85
CA ASP A 101 -3.24 -11.55 29.45
C ASP A 101 -3.05 -12.97 28.90
N LYS A 102 -2.76 -13.12 27.59
CA LYS A 102 -2.35 -14.41 27.00
C LYS A 102 -1.06 -14.94 27.65
N ILE A 103 -0.06 -14.09 27.86
CA ILE A 103 1.19 -14.49 28.53
C ILE A 103 0.93 -14.90 29.98
N LYS A 104 0.10 -14.15 30.73
CA LYS A 104 -0.28 -14.51 32.10
C LYS A 104 -1.04 -15.83 32.14
N ALA A 105 -1.97 -16.06 31.22
CA ALA A 105 -2.70 -17.32 31.12
C ALA A 105 -1.75 -18.51 30.83
N LEU A 106 -0.79 -18.34 29.92
CA LEU A 106 0.24 -19.35 29.66
C LEU A 106 1.17 -19.57 30.86
N LYS A 107 1.58 -18.50 31.57
CA LYS A 107 2.39 -18.60 32.80
C LYS A 107 1.64 -19.34 33.90
N ARG A 108 0.34 -19.08 34.09
CA ARG A 108 -0.52 -19.81 35.03
C ARG A 108 -0.64 -21.28 34.65
N LYS A 109 -0.95 -21.59 33.39
CA LYS A 109 -1.01 -22.99 32.90
C LYS A 109 0.32 -23.71 33.05
N ARG A 110 1.45 -23.05 32.80
CA ARG A 110 2.79 -23.63 32.99
C ARG A 110 3.09 -23.86 34.47
N GLY A 111 2.72 -22.93 35.35
CA GLY A 111 2.85 -23.10 36.81
C GLY A 111 1.98 -24.23 37.39
N ASP A 112 0.81 -24.49 36.80
CA ASP A 112 -0.09 -25.58 37.19
C ASP A 112 0.41 -26.96 36.72
N VAL A 113 1.13 -27.01 35.59
CA VAL A 113 1.76 -28.24 35.06
C VAL A 113 3.09 -28.55 35.75
N SER A 114 3.82 -27.53 36.25
CA SER A 114 4.97 -27.71 37.13
C SER A 114 4.53 -27.72 38.60
N GLY A 115 3.86 -28.79 39.03
CA GLY A 115 3.48 -28.96 40.43
C GLY A 115 4.69 -28.95 41.36
N HIS A 116 4.93 -27.83 42.05
CA HIS A 116 5.62 -27.83 43.33
C HIS A 116 4.85 -26.93 44.31
N PRO A 117 4.25 -27.48 45.38
CA PRO A 117 3.45 -26.70 46.31
C PRO A 117 4.37 -25.98 47.30
N GLY A 118 4.24 -24.66 47.37
CA GLY A 118 4.75 -23.87 48.49
C GLY A 118 6.02 -23.09 48.20
N THR A 119 5.86 -21.82 47.85
CA THR A 119 6.74 -20.74 48.33
C THR A 119 6.04 -19.40 48.07
N GLU A 120 5.22 -18.99 49.03
CA GLU A 120 4.85 -17.59 49.16
C GLU A 120 6.11 -16.84 49.63
N GLY A 121 6.66 -15.99 48.76
CA GLY A 121 7.71 -15.03 49.10
C GLY A 121 9.14 -15.58 49.06
N ALA A 122 9.83 -15.39 47.94
CA ALA A 122 11.28 -15.20 47.91
C ALA A 122 11.68 -14.56 46.57
N ASP A 123 12.61 -13.62 46.67
CA ASP A 123 13.20 -12.86 45.59
C ASP A 123 13.71 -13.69 44.42
N ASP A 124 13.64 -13.05 43.25
CA ASP A 124 14.69 -12.97 42.23
C ASP A 124 15.88 -13.93 42.45
N MET A 125 15.92 -15.02 41.68
CA MET A 125 17.10 -15.75 41.18
C MET A 125 16.63 -17.13 40.70
N VAL A 126 16.30 -17.25 39.42
CA VAL A 126 16.23 -18.57 38.76
C VAL A 126 17.25 -18.57 37.64
N ASP A 127 18.32 -19.30 37.93
CA ASP A 127 19.45 -19.60 37.07
C ASP A 127 18.96 -20.21 35.75
N TYR A 128 19.41 -19.65 34.63
CA TYR A 128 18.86 -19.87 33.30
C TYR A 128 19.72 -20.83 32.46
N ASP A 129 20.41 -21.80 33.07
CA ASP A 129 21.36 -22.65 32.33
C ASP A 129 20.94 -24.11 32.07
N ASP A 130 19.99 -24.70 32.81
CA ASP A 130 19.82 -26.18 32.74
C ASP A 130 18.39 -26.69 32.43
N GLN A 131 17.67 -26.12 31.46
CA GLN A 131 16.42 -26.75 30.96
C GLN A 131 15.93 -26.25 29.59
N PHE A 132 16.79 -26.37 28.57
CA PHE A 132 16.39 -26.21 27.17
C PHE A 132 16.37 -27.55 26.40
N ASP A 133 15.88 -28.62 27.04
CA ASP A 133 15.42 -29.81 26.33
C ASP A 133 13.95 -29.61 25.93
N ILE A 134 13.73 -28.78 24.90
CA ILE A 134 12.46 -28.77 24.16
C ILE A 134 12.47 -30.02 23.29
N ALA A 135 11.98 -31.11 23.85
CA ALA A 135 11.37 -32.17 23.07
C ALA A 135 10.27 -31.51 22.23
N LEU A 136 10.51 -31.50 20.92
CA LEU A 136 9.54 -31.15 19.89
C LEU A 136 8.36 -32.13 20.03
N SER A 137 7.38 -31.81 20.88
CA SER A 137 6.13 -32.56 20.93
C SER A 137 5.26 -32.09 19.78
N ASP A 138 5.16 -32.94 18.77
CA ASP A 138 4.17 -32.92 17.69
C ASP A 138 2.83 -32.34 18.15
N ASN A 139 2.49 -31.19 17.60
CA ASN A 139 1.11 -30.89 17.27
C ASN A 139 1.12 -30.49 15.80
N GLU A 140 0.74 -31.47 14.99
CA GLU A 140 0.43 -31.35 13.58
C GLU A 140 -0.61 -30.26 13.37
N ASP A 141 -0.25 -29.20 12.66
CA ASP A 141 -1.14 -28.47 11.78
C ASP A 141 -0.28 -27.93 10.64
N GLY A 142 -0.34 -28.63 9.50
CA GLY A 142 0.48 -28.37 8.34
C GLY A 142 0.11 -27.05 7.67
N GLU A 143 1.05 -26.12 7.62
CA GLU A 143 1.22 -25.21 6.49
C GLU A 143 2.71 -25.00 6.20
N SER A 144 3.14 -25.54 5.07
CA SER A 144 4.49 -25.45 4.52
C SER A 144 4.86 -24.00 4.21
N ARG A 145 5.75 -23.41 5.02
CA ARG A 145 6.43 -22.15 4.69
C ARG A 145 7.85 -22.41 4.22
N PRO A 146 8.28 -21.86 3.06
CA PRO A 146 9.59 -22.17 2.49
C PRO A 146 10.72 -21.55 3.31
N ALA A 147 11.78 -22.33 3.47
CA ALA A 147 12.99 -22.03 4.23
C ALA A 147 13.66 -20.72 3.77
N ALA A 148 13.61 -19.69 4.62
CA ALA A 148 14.42 -18.50 4.48
C ALA A 148 15.84 -18.78 5.01
N LYS A 149 16.79 -18.90 4.09
CA LYS A 149 18.24 -18.99 4.38
C LYS A 149 18.68 -17.88 5.32
N LYS A 150 19.20 -18.29 6.47
CA LYS A 150 19.86 -17.48 7.50
C LYS A 150 21.18 -16.94 6.94
N GLY A 151 21.11 -15.78 6.27
CA GLY A 151 22.27 -15.01 5.85
C GLY A 151 22.95 -14.34 7.04
N THR A 152 24.22 -14.66 7.22
CA THR A 152 25.17 -14.13 8.20
C THR A 152 25.11 -12.60 8.26
N LYS A 153 24.78 -12.06 9.44
CA LYS A 153 24.94 -10.64 9.77
C LYS A 153 26.44 -10.32 9.86
N VAL A 154 27.03 -9.87 8.76
CA VAL A 154 28.29 -9.14 8.81
C VAL A 154 27.98 -7.75 9.36
N ARG A 155 28.34 -7.55 10.64
CA ARG A 155 28.65 -6.23 11.19
C ARG A 155 29.84 -5.69 10.40
N GLY A 156 29.60 -4.78 9.47
CA GLY A 156 30.63 -4.17 8.64
C GLY A 156 30.39 -2.68 8.48
N GLY A 157 31.22 -1.89 9.16
CA GLY A 157 31.75 -0.63 8.64
C GLY A 157 30.78 0.55 8.49
N LYS A 158 30.88 1.49 9.43
CA LYS A 158 30.76 2.93 9.14
C LYS A 158 31.60 3.26 7.89
N ALA A 159 30.95 3.40 6.74
CA ALA A 159 31.55 4.09 5.60
C ALA A 159 31.53 5.59 5.90
N SER A 160 32.61 6.05 6.53
CA SER A 160 33.06 7.44 6.41
C SER A 160 33.22 7.77 4.92
N GLY A 161 32.66 8.90 4.47
CA GLY A 161 32.90 9.37 3.08
C GLY A 161 31.78 10.11 2.37
N SER A 162 30.56 10.20 2.91
CA SER A 162 29.51 11.04 2.32
C SER A 162 29.85 12.53 2.51
N ARG A 163 30.46 13.14 1.49
CA ARG A 163 30.68 14.58 1.40
C ARG A 163 29.33 15.28 1.59
N LYS A 164 29.21 16.11 2.63
CA LYS A 164 28.01 16.93 2.87
C LYS A 164 27.68 17.72 1.60
N MET A 165 26.41 17.69 1.18
CA MET A 165 25.92 18.47 0.04
C MET A 165 26.40 19.93 0.14
N PRO A 166 26.96 20.51 -0.94
CA PRO A 166 27.42 21.89 -0.94
C PRO A 166 26.25 22.85 -0.69
N ARG A 167 26.53 23.98 -0.02
CA ARG A 167 25.50 24.96 0.40
C ARG A 167 24.63 25.43 -0.77
N SER A 168 25.21 25.65 -1.94
CA SER A 168 24.49 26.03 -3.17
C SER A 168 23.39 25.02 -3.55
N SER A 169 23.70 23.72 -3.56
CA SER A 169 22.72 22.68 -3.86
C SER A 169 21.67 22.53 -2.77
N ARG A 170 22.00 22.90 -1.53
CA ARG A 170 21.08 22.88 -0.41
C ARG A 170 20.09 24.05 -0.47
N ASP A 171 20.56 25.23 -0.85
CA ASP A 171 19.74 26.42 -0.97
C ASP A 171 18.84 26.36 -2.22
N ALA A 172 19.29 25.74 -3.31
CA ALA A 172 18.43 25.42 -4.46
C ALA A 172 17.31 24.45 -4.10
N LYS A 173 17.59 23.46 -3.23
CA LYS A 173 16.63 22.43 -2.83
C LYS A 173 15.67 22.89 -1.73
N TYR A 174 16.11 23.77 -0.83
CA TYR A 174 15.37 24.12 0.39
C TYR A 174 15.12 25.63 0.58
N GLY A 175 15.60 26.49 -0.32
CA GLY A 175 15.54 27.94 -0.20
C GLY A 175 16.56 28.54 0.78
N PHE A 176 16.77 29.85 0.71
CA PHE A 176 17.67 30.57 1.63
C PHE A 176 17.00 30.72 3.00
N GLY A 177 17.36 29.87 3.96
CA GLY A 177 16.81 29.90 5.32
C GLY A 177 16.65 28.50 5.90
N GLY A 178 17.34 28.23 7.02
CA GLY A 178 17.36 26.93 7.68
C GLY A 178 15.97 26.42 8.11
N LYS A 179 15.94 25.12 8.49
CA LYS A 179 14.78 24.33 8.96
C LYS A 179 13.57 25.17 9.39
N ARG A 180 12.58 25.29 8.51
CA ARG A 180 11.20 25.65 8.86
C ARG A 180 10.58 24.53 9.69
N ARG A 181 11.00 24.41 10.95
CA ARG A 181 10.23 23.65 11.95
C ARG A 181 8.94 24.45 12.15
N HIS A 182 7.79 23.78 12.01
CA HIS A 182 6.46 24.29 12.37
C HIS A 182 5.62 25.03 11.31
N GLY A 183 5.98 25.00 10.02
CA GLY A 183 5.05 25.45 8.95
C GLY A 183 3.81 24.54 8.75
N LYS A 184 3.71 23.44 9.52
CA LYS A 184 2.64 22.44 9.46
C LYS A 184 2.23 21.96 10.87
N SER A 185 2.36 22.80 11.90
CA SER A 185 1.82 22.48 13.23
C SER A 185 0.40 23.02 13.36
N ASN A 186 -0.49 22.21 13.94
CA ASN A 186 -1.87 22.59 14.23
C ASN A 186 -1.92 23.81 15.18
N THR A 187 -2.85 24.73 14.91
CA THR A 187 -3.10 25.92 15.74
C THR A 187 -3.95 25.55 16.96
N ARG A 188 -3.83 26.34 18.04
CA ARG A 188 -4.58 26.16 19.30
C ARG A 188 -6.10 26.13 19.09
N GLU A 189 -6.60 26.81 18.06
CA GLU A 189 -8.01 26.81 17.67
C GLU A 189 -8.49 25.44 17.16
N SER A 190 -7.62 24.65 16.53
CA SER A 190 -7.96 23.30 16.04
C SER A 190 -8.04 22.23 17.15
N LEU A 191 -7.74 22.60 18.40
CA LEU A 191 -7.84 21.74 19.58
C LEU A 191 -9.11 21.98 20.41
N GLY A 192 -9.89 23.01 20.08
CA GLY A 192 -10.99 23.49 20.92
C GLY A 192 -12.35 22.81 20.73
N ASP A 193 -12.52 22.00 19.67
CA ASP A 193 -13.82 21.38 19.37
C ASP A 193 -13.83 19.89 19.78
N LEU A 194 -13.81 19.68 21.09
CA LEU A 194 -13.93 18.38 21.77
C LEU A 194 -15.08 18.40 22.81
N GLU A 195 -16.06 19.26 22.61
CA GLU A 195 -17.29 19.28 23.39
C GLU A 195 -18.44 18.90 22.46
N GLY A 196 -18.99 17.70 22.68
CA GLY A 196 -20.22 17.25 22.04
C GLY A 196 -21.45 17.79 22.75
#